data_AF-A0A1Y4B4Z8-F1
#
_entry.id   AF-A0A1Y4B4Z8-F1
#
_cell.length_a   1.000
_cell.length_b   1.000
_cell.length_c   1.000
_cell.angle_alpha   90.00
_cell.angle_beta   90.00
_cell.angle_gamma   90.00
#
_symmetry.space_group_name_H-M   'P 1'
#
loop_
_entity.id
_entity.type
_entity.pdbx_description
1 polymer ?
#
loop_
_entity_poly.entity_id
_entity_poly.type
_entity_poly.pdbx_seq_one_letter_code
_entity_poly.pdbx_strand_id
1 'polypeptide(L)'
;MELSPRKPTDKGGVLCLPLDKNLNGDTQAKHPDWTPISCPKCGQKCWKMPIADTLKRTQGVSFLCTECAIADDLLASYPTKRTQPKKNREQRRRK
;
A
#
# COMPACT_ATOMS: atom_id res chain seq x y z
N MET A 1 -5.17 -12.25 19.03
CA MET A 1 -4.00 -11.79 18.25
C MET A 1 -3.52 -10.52 18.92
N GLU A 2 -2.39 -10.59 19.62
CA GLU A 2 -1.86 -9.46 20.38
C GLU A 2 -0.91 -8.67 19.49
N LEU A 3 -1.30 -7.45 19.14
CA LEU A 3 -0.53 -6.59 18.25
C LEU A 3 0.48 -5.80 19.08
N SER A 4 1.75 -6.21 19.06
CA SER A 4 2.85 -5.48 19.69
C SER A 4 3.51 -4.52 18.69
N PRO A 5 4.06 -3.37 19.15
CA PRO A 5 4.82 -2.47 18.29
C PRO A 5 6.04 -3.15 17.68
N ARG A 6 6.38 -2.76 16.45
CA ARG A 6 7.57 -3.27 15.75
C ARG A 6 8.85 -2.85 16.47
N LYS A 7 9.80 -3.76 16.62
CA LYS A 7 11.08 -3.51 17.29
C LYS A 7 12.07 -2.86 16.31
N PRO A 8 13.04 -2.03 16.78
CA PRO A 8 14.07 -1.45 15.91
C PRO A 8 14.95 -2.48 15.19
N THR A 9 15.02 -3.71 15.70
CA THR A 9 15.76 -4.84 15.11
C THR A 9 15.02 -5.55 13.99
N ASP A 10 13.72 -5.30 13.82
CA ASP A 10 12.88 -6.06 12.88
C ASP A 10 13.12 -5.59 11.44
N LYS A 11 13.77 -6.45 10.66
CA LYS A 11 14.08 -6.20 9.24
C LYS A 11 12.94 -6.64 8.31
N GLY A 12 13.07 -6.30 7.03
CA GLY A 12 12.14 -6.66 5.96
C GLY A 12 10.82 -5.88 5.96
N GLY A 13 9.85 -6.39 5.19
CA GLY A 13 8.58 -5.72 4.90
C GLY A 13 8.59 -5.03 3.52
N VAL A 14 7.41 -4.61 3.08
CA VAL A 14 7.19 -4.01 1.76
C VAL A 14 7.13 -2.50 1.89
N LEU A 15 7.95 -1.79 1.10
CA LEU A 15 7.79 -0.36 0.86
C LEU A 15 6.91 -0.17 -0.39
N CYS A 16 5.70 0.34 -0.17
CA CYS A 16 4.74 0.64 -1.24
C CYS A 16 5.19 1.89 -2.00
N LEU A 17 5.56 1.71 -3.28
CA LEU A 17 5.88 2.82 -4.17
C LEU A 17 4.59 3.44 -4.75
N PRO A 18 4.43 4.78 -4.74
CA PRO A 18 3.32 5.45 -5.40
C PRO A 18 3.34 5.21 -6.91
N LEU A 19 2.21 4.77 -7.47
CA LEU A 19 2.02 4.55 -8.90
C LEU A 19 1.83 5.89 -9.62
N ASP A 20 2.49 6.06 -10.77
CA ASP A 20 2.40 7.26 -11.61
C ASP A 20 0.94 7.62 -11.96
N LYS A 21 0.12 6.61 -12.29
CA LYS A 21 -1.30 6.77 -12.64
C LYS A 21 -2.19 7.31 -11.50
N ASN A 22 -1.71 7.27 -10.26
CA ASN A 22 -2.44 7.77 -9.08
C ASN A 22 -1.99 9.19 -8.68
N LEU A 23 -1.02 9.78 -9.39
CA LEU A 23 -0.48 11.11 -9.10
C LEU A 23 -1.05 12.15 -10.06
N ASN A 24 -1.54 13.26 -9.51
CA ASN A 24 -2.19 14.31 -10.28
C ASN A 24 -1.20 15.42 -10.64
N GLY A 25 -0.93 15.58 -11.94
CA GLY A 25 -0.04 16.61 -12.50
C GLY A 25 1.45 16.26 -12.37
N ASP A 26 2.31 17.26 -12.57
CA ASP A 26 3.76 17.09 -12.68
C ASP A 26 4.41 16.66 -11.36
N THR A 27 4.56 15.34 -11.21
CA THR A 27 5.19 14.73 -10.01
C THR A 27 6.60 15.26 -9.79
N GLN A 28 7.41 15.41 -10.85
CA GLN A 28 8.78 15.95 -10.75
C GLN A 28 8.81 17.40 -10.25
N ALA A 29 7.83 18.24 -10.61
CA ALA A 29 7.77 19.63 -10.18
C ALA A 29 7.40 19.76 -8.70
N LYS A 30 6.55 18.86 -8.19
CA LYS A 30 6.16 18.79 -6.77
C LYS A 30 7.21 18.09 -5.91
N HIS A 31 7.93 17.13 -6.49
CA HIS A 31 8.88 16.27 -5.83
C HIS A 31 10.14 16.06 -6.70
N PRO A 32 11.05 17.05 -6.76
CA PRO A 32 12.23 17.00 -7.62
C PRO A 32 13.20 15.86 -7.25
N ASP A 33 13.23 15.45 -5.99
CA ASP A 33 14.08 14.36 -5.49
C ASP A 33 13.54 12.95 -5.79
N TRP A 34 12.35 12.83 -6.40
CA TRP A 34 11.76 11.54 -6.72
C TRP A 34 12.28 11.02 -8.06
N THR A 35 12.63 9.74 -8.11
CA THR A 35 13.10 9.06 -9.32
C THR A 35 12.03 8.13 -9.87
N PRO A 36 11.71 8.14 -11.19
CA PRO A 36 10.83 7.14 -11.76
C PRO A 36 11.48 5.75 -11.72
N ILE A 37 10.69 4.72 -11.39
CA ILE A 37 11.12 3.32 -11.30
C ILE A 37 9.98 2.39 -11.72
N SER A 38 10.28 1.28 -12.38
CA SER A 38 9.27 0.25 -12.68
C SER A 38 9.06 -0.68 -11.48
N CYS A 39 7.81 -1.01 -11.17
CA CYS A 39 7.49 -2.01 -10.16
C CYS A 39 8.05 -3.39 -10.58
N PRO A 40 8.82 -4.10 -9.71
CA PRO A 40 9.46 -5.35 -10.09
C PRO A 40 8.48 -6.51 -10.31
N LYS A 41 7.21 -6.40 -9.86
CA LYS A 41 6.19 -7.43 -10.06
C LYS A 41 5.31 -7.21 -11.30
N CYS A 42 4.83 -5.99 -11.53
CA CYS A 42 3.86 -5.69 -12.60
C CYS A 42 4.41 -4.78 -13.71
N GLY A 43 5.65 -4.30 -13.61
CA GLY A 43 6.26 -3.39 -14.59
C GLY A 43 5.69 -1.95 -14.60
N GLN A 44 4.59 -1.66 -13.88
CA GLN A 44 3.99 -0.33 -13.85
C GLN A 44 4.98 0.75 -13.40
N LYS A 45 4.95 1.92 -14.05
CA LYS A 45 5.71 3.10 -13.66
C LYS A 45 5.25 3.59 -12.28
N CYS A 46 6.20 3.68 -11.37
CA CYS A 46 6.06 4.15 -10.00
C CYS A 46 7.14 5.20 -9.72
N TRP A 47 7.06 5.83 -8.55
CA TRP A 47 8.03 6.82 -8.11
C TRP A 47 8.76 6.37 -6.85
N LYS A 48 10.08 6.53 -6.84
CA LYS A 48 10.97 6.22 -5.72
C LYS A 48 11.34 7.51 -4.98
N MET A 49 11.02 7.56 -3.69
CA MET A 49 11.46 8.63 -2.79
C MET A 49 12.94 8.44 -2.42
N PRO A 50 13.72 9.50 -2.14
CA PRO A 50 15.16 9.39 -1.82
C PRO A 50 15.45 8.54 -0.57
N ILE A 51 14.52 8.51 0.39
CA ILE A 51 14.64 7.67 1.60
C ILE A 51 14.55 6.16 1.30
N ALA A 52 13.97 5.76 0.16
CA ALA A 52 13.73 4.35 -0.18
C ALA A 52 15.03 3.54 -0.30
N ASP A 53 16.10 4.11 -0.86
CA ASP A 53 17.39 3.42 -0.98
C ASP A 53 18.05 3.24 0.40
N THR A 54 17.90 4.21 1.30
CA THR A 54 18.35 4.08 2.69
C THR A 54 17.56 2.98 3.41
N LEU A 55 16.23 2.95 3.31
CA LEU A 55 15.40 1.89 3.91
C LEU A 55 15.75 0.50 3.34
N LYS A 56 15.99 0.39 2.03
CA LYS A 56 16.41 -0.87 1.40
C LYS A 56 17.76 -1.35 1.93
N ARG A 57 18.71 -0.43 2.18
CA ARG A 57 20.03 -0.76 2.75
C ARG A 57 19.99 -1.09 4.24
N THR A 58 19.24 -0.34 5.05
CA THR A 58 19.25 -0.49 6.53
C THR A 58 18.28 -1.54 7.03
N GLN A 59 17.08 -1.59 6.46
CA GLN A 59 15.99 -2.49 6.89
C GLN A 59 15.82 -3.68 5.94
N GLY A 60 16.32 -3.65 4.71
CA GLY A 60 16.14 -4.76 3.75
C GLY A 60 14.71 -4.86 3.21
N VAL A 61 14.00 -3.73 3.08
CA VAL A 61 12.63 -3.70 2.53
C VAL A 61 12.60 -4.07 1.04
N SER A 62 11.56 -4.79 0.64
CA SER A 62 11.24 -5.02 -0.77
C SER A 62 10.44 -3.85 -1.34
N PHE A 63 10.56 -3.61 -2.65
CA PHE A 63 9.80 -2.57 -3.35
C PHE A 63 8.66 -3.21 -4.13
N LEU A 64 7.42 -2.77 -3.89
CA LEU A 64 6.25 -3.12 -4.70
C LEU A 64 5.43 -1.86 -4.92
N CYS A 65 4.69 -1.77 -6.02
CA CYS A 65 3.66 -0.73 -6.15
C CYS A 65 2.51 -1.01 -5.16
N THR A 66 1.76 0.01 -4.76
CA THR A 66 0.63 -0.14 -3.81
C THR A 66 -0.37 -1.22 -4.24
N GLU A 67 -0.68 -1.35 -5.53
CA GLU A 67 -1.59 -2.39 -6.04
C GLU A 67 -1.00 -3.81 -5.88
N CYS A 68 0.28 -3.99 -6.22
CA CYS A 68 0.97 -5.27 -6.02
C CYS A 68 1.10 -5.62 -4.55
N ALA A 69 1.42 -4.66 -3.68
CA ALA A 69 1.53 -4.89 -2.25
C ALA A 69 0.19 -5.38 -1.66
N ILE A 70 -0.93 -4.78 -2.06
CA ILE A 70 -2.27 -5.22 -1.65
C ILE A 70 -2.61 -6.62 -2.19
N ALA A 71 -2.17 -6.95 -3.40
CA ALA A 71 -2.39 -8.25 -4.03
C ALA A 71 -1.46 -9.38 -3.54
N ASP A 72 -0.22 -9.07 -3.13
CA ASP A 72 0.73 -9.98 -2.45
C ASP A 72 0.40 -10.13 -0.96
N ASP A 73 -0.82 -10.55 -0.67
CA ASP A 73 -1.20 -11.14 0.62
C ASP A 73 -1.24 -10.20 1.86
N LEU A 74 -0.91 -8.91 1.75
CA LEU A 74 -1.10 -7.93 2.87
C LEU A 74 -2.56 -7.87 3.38
N LEU A 75 -3.53 -8.35 2.60
CA LEU A 75 -4.94 -8.44 2.97
C LEU A 75 -5.52 -9.87 3.05
N ALA A 76 -4.80 -10.94 2.72
CA ALA A 76 -5.41 -12.29 2.76
C ALA A 76 -5.69 -12.76 4.19
N SER A 77 -4.86 -12.32 5.15
CA SER A 77 -5.14 -12.44 6.59
C SER A 77 -6.33 -11.60 7.08
N TYR A 78 -6.93 -10.75 6.23
CA TYR A 78 -8.13 -9.99 6.57
C TYR A 78 -9.39 -10.75 6.11
N PRO A 79 -10.22 -11.28 7.03
CA PRO A 79 -11.39 -12.07 6.65
C PRO A 79 -12.39 -11.22 5.88
N THR A 80 -12.58 -11.52 4.60
CA THR A 80 -13.51 -10.84 3.68
C THR A 80 -14.99 -11.17 3.95
N LYS A 81 -15.40 -11.17 5.23
CA LYS A 81 -16.81 -11.28 5.62
C LYS A 81 -17.54 -9.99 5.21
N ARG A 82 -17.95 -9.94 3.94
CA ARG A 82 -19.00 -9.04 3.45
C ARG A 82 -20.30 -9.38 4.20
N THR A 83 -20.51 -8.77 5.36
CA THR A 83 -21.84 -8.68 5.97
C THR A 83 -22.73 -7.94 4.97
N GLN A 84 -23.55 -8.68 4.24
CA GLN A 84 -24.59 -8.06 3.43
C GLN A 84 -25.46 -7.20 4.37
N PRO A 85 -25.72 -5.92 4.04
CA PRO A 85 -26.61 -5.10 4.86
C PRO A 85 -28.00 -5.73 4.82
N LYS A 86 -28.48 -6.20 5.99
CA LYS A 86 -29.84 -6.76 6.12
C LYS A 86 -30.85 -5.70 5.70
N LYS A 87 -31.59 -6.00 4.63
CA LYS A 87 -32.57 -5.09 4.00
C LYS A 87 -33.85 -4.93 4.84
N ASN A 88 -33.75 -4.43 6.07
CA ASN A 88 -34.94 -4.12 6.89
C ASN A 88 -35.56 -2.77 6.48
N ARG A 89 -36.07 -2.70 5.24
CA ARG A 89 -36.83 -1.55 4.72
C ARG A 89 -38.27 -1.54 5.24
N GLU A 90 -38.78 -2.68 5.69
CA GLU A 90 -40.22 -2.93 5.97
C GLU A 90 -40.64 -2.79 7.45
N GLN A 91 -39.92 -1.99 8.25
CA GLN A 91 -40.29 -1.72 9.66
C GLN A 91 -40.45 -0.22 10.00
N ARG A 92 -40.21 0.69 9.06
CA ARG A 92 -40.38 2.15 9.26
C ARG A 92 -41.72 2.71 8.74
N ARG A 93 -42.68 1.86 8.37
CA ARG A 93 -44.02 2.23 7.88
C ARG A 93 -45.17 1.92 8.86
N ARG A 94 -44.86 1.56 10.10
CA ARG A 94 -45.85 1.35 11.18
C ARG A 94 -45.43 2.11 12.43
N LYS A 95 -45.65 3.43 12.41
CA LYS A 95 -45.84 4.29 13.57
C LYS A 95 -46.56 5.54 13.15
#